data_AF-A0A7C7JNT9-F1
#
_entry.id   AF-A0A7C7JNT9-F1
#
_cell.length_a   1.000
_cell.length_b   1.000
_cell.length_c   1.000
_cell.angle_alpha   90.00
_cell.angle_beta   90.00
_cell.angle_gamma   90.00
#
_symmetry.space_group_name_H-M   'P 1'
#
loop_
_entity.id
_entity.type
_entity.pdbx_description
1 polymer ?
#
loop_
_entity_poly.entity_id
_entity_poly.type
_entity_poly.pdbx_seq_one_letter_code
_entity_poly.pdbx_strand_id
1 'polypeptide(L)' 'VANRLGLTKEKTPEKVEKDLSKKIPQRYWLELSLLLIEHGKHICKARKPLCERCPLPDLCEYYQTEIVGKDKGESVKVEG' A
#
# COMPACT_ATOMS: atom_id res chain seq x y z
N VAL A 1 -0.16 -5.86 -1.75
CA VAL A 1 0.28 -4.50 -2.17
C VAL A 1 -0.73 -3.43 -1.78
N ALA A 2 -1.99 -3.50 -2.23
CA ALA A 2 -3.02 -2.50 -1.95
C ALA A 2 -3.11 -2.05 -0.47
N ASN A 3 -3.12 -3.00 0.48
CA ASN A 3 -3.11 -2.70 1.92
C ASN A 3 -1.87 -1.91 2.39
N ARG A 4 -0.67 -2.21 1.87
CA ARG A 4 0.56 -1.48 2.22
C ARG A 4 0.60 -0.06 1.61
N LEU A 5 0.02 0.09 0.42
CA LEU A 5 -0.15 1.40 -0.22
C LEU A 5 -1.25 2.24 0.44
N GLY A 6 -2.02 1.70 1.38
CA GLY A 6 -3.12 2.43 2.02
C GLY A 6 -4.38 2.57 1.16
N LEU A 7 -4.48 1.85 0.03
CA LEU A 7 -5.66 1.92 -0.85
C LEU A 7 -6.92 1.33 -0.18
N THR A 8 -6.73 0.40 0.75
CA THR A 8 -7.76 -0.27 1.52
C THR A 8 -7.19 -0.74 2.86
N LYS A 9 -8.07 -1.02 3.82
CA LYS A 9 -7.75 -1.66 5.12
C LYS A 9 -8.43 -3.02 5.28
N GLU A 10 -9.10 -3.49 4.24
CA GLU A 10 -9.84 -4.74 4.27
C GLU A 10 -8.91 -5.97 4.23
N LYS A 11 -9.34 -7.03 4.91
CA LYS A 11 -8.51 -8.21 5.15
C LYS A 11 -8.76 -9.36 4.18
N THR A 12 -9.97 -9.45 3.61
CA THR A 12 -10.33 -10.54 2.69
C THR A 12 -10.34 -10.02 1.26
N PRO A 13 -9.99 -10.86 0.26
CA PRO A 13 -9.99 -10.47 -1.15
C PRO A 13 -11.31 -9.86 -1.60
N GLU A 14 -12.44 -10.45 -1.22
CA GLU A 14 -13.78 -10.00 -1.64
C GLU A 14 -14.10 -8.61 -1.09
N LYS A 15 -13.70 -8.33 0.16
CA LYS A 15 -13.88 -7.01 0.78
C LYS A 15 -12.95 -5.98 0.16
N VAL A 16 -11.71 -6.36 -0.15
CA VAL A 16 -10.75 -5.50 -0.86
C VAL A 16 -11.28 -5.10 -2.24
N GLU A 17 -11.77 -6.05 -3.03
CA GLU A 17 -12.37 -5.77 -4.35
C GLU A 17 -13.59 -4.85 -4.23
N LYS A 18 -14.47 -5.12 -3.27
CA LYS A 18 -15.65 -4.27 -3.01
C LYS A 18 -15.29 -2.86 -2.54
N ASP A 19 -14.21 -2.70 -1.79
CA ASP A 19 -13.75 -1.39 -1.33
C ASP A 19 -13.09 -0.60 -2.48
N LEU A 20 -12.20 -1.25 -3.24
CA LEU A 20 -11.51 -0.61 -4.36
C LEU A 20 -12.47 -0.25 -5.50
N SER A 21 -13.47 -1.07 -5.79
CA SER A 21 -14.49 -0.77 -6.81
C SER A 21 -15.31 0.49 -6.51
N LYS A 22 -15.44 0.88 -5.24
CA LYS A 22 -16.10 2.14 -4.84
C LYS A 22 -15.21 3.36 -4.99
N LYS A 23 -13.89 3.17 -4.88
CA LYS A 23 -12.89 4.26 -4.90
C LYS A 23 -12.32 4.53 -6.28
N ILE A 24 -12.27 3.51 -7.13
CA ILE A 24 -11.58 3.54 -8.41
C ILE A 24 -12.60 3.41 -9.55
N PRO A 25 -12.59 4.32 -10.56
CA PRO A 25 -13.44 4.18 -11.74
C PRO A 25 -13.21 2.85 -12.46
N GLN A 26 -14.28 2.20 -12.90
CA GLN A 26 -14.26 0.85 -13.50
C GLN A 26 -13.25 0.69 -14.65
N ARG A 27 -13.06 1.75 -15.45
CA ARG A 27 -12.09 1.77 -16.56
C ARG A 27 -10.64 1.46 -16.15
N TYR A 28 -10.29 1.66 -14.87
CA TYR A 28 -8.93 1.44 -14.37
C TYR A 28 -8.76 0.11 -13.61
N TRP A 29 -9.81 -0.70 -13.43
CA TRP A 29 -9.72 -1.89 -12.56
C TRP A 29 -8.71 -2.93 -13.06
N LEU A 30 -8.73 -3.21 -14.37
CA LEU A 30 -7.79 -4.16 -14.97
C LEU A 30 -6.35 -3.66 -14.86
N GLU A 31 -6.12 -2.40 -15.25
CA GLU A 31 -4.81 -1.77 -15.20
C GLU A 31 -4.26 -1.74 -13.78
N LEU A 32 -5.05 -1.27 -12.81
CA LEU A 32 -4.67 -1.24 -11.39
C LEU A 32 -4.32 -2.64 -10.89
N SER A 33 -5.12 -3.65 -11.22
CA SER A 33 -4.89 -5.03 -10.77
C SER A 33 -3.56 -5.56 -11.31
N LEU A 34 -3.28 -5.37 -12.60
CA LEU A 34 -2.02 -5.78 -13.23
C LEU A 34 -0.82 -5.04 -12.61
N LEU A 35 -0.93 -3.72 -12.41
CA LEU A 35 0.11 -2.93 -11.76
C LEU A 35 0.39 -3.40 -10.33
N LEU A 36 -0.64 -3.70 -9.55
CA LEU A 36 -0.47 -4.19 -8.17
C LEU A 36 0.17 -5.59 -8.12
N ILE A 37 -0.17 -6.47 -9.07
CA ILE A 37 0.44 -7.80 -9.19
C ILE A 37 1.93 -7.67 -9.55
N GLU A 38 2.23 -6.93 -10.61
CA GLU A 38 3.60 -6.74 -11.10
C GLU A 38 4.47 -6.07 -10.02
N HIS A 39 3.94 -5.01 -9.40
CA HIS A 39 4.63 -4.33 -8.31
C HIS A 39 4.86 -5.25 -7.10
N GLY A 40 3.90 -6.10 -6.75
CA GLY A 40 4.03 -7.06 -5.65
C GLY A 40 5.06 -8.15 -5.91
N LYS A 41 5.16 -8.61 -7.16
CA LYS A 41 6.11 -9.63 -7.60
C LYS A 41 7.55 -9.11 -7.59
N HIS A 42 7.76 -7.88 -8.04
CA HIS A 42 9.11 -7.34 -8.28
C HIS A 42 9.62 -6.42 -7.16
N ILE A 43 8.76 -5.61 -6.55
CA ILE A 43 9.15 -4.56 -5.58
C ILE A 43 8.57 -4.81 -4.19
N CYS A 44 7.24 -4.79 -4.05
CA CYS A 44 6.52 -4.87 -2.78
C CYS A 44 6.32 -6.33 -2.32
N LYS A 45 7.42 -7.08 -2.28
CA LYS A 45 7.46 -8.52 -1.96
C LYS A 45 6.86 -8.81 -0.58
N ALA A 46 6.23 -9.98 -0.44
CA ALA A 46 5.50 -10.35 0.78
C ALA A 46 6.36 -10.32 2.05
N ARG A 47 7.59 -10.86 1.99
CA ARG A 47 8.47 -11.00 3.18
C ARG A 47 9.39 -9.79 3.38
N LYS A 48 10.15 -9.40 2.36
CA LYS A 48 11.10 -8.29 2.40
C LYS A 48 10.86 -7.36 1.19
N PRO A 49 9.97 -6.36 1.31
CA PRO A 49 9.75 -5.40 0.23
C PRO A 49 11.03 -4.58 -0.04
N LEU A 50 11.27 -4.24 -1.29
CA LEU A 50 12.41 -3.43 -1.74
C LEU A 50 12.01 -1.94 -1.72
N CYS A 51 11.69 -1.43 -0.54
CA CYS A 51 11.17 -0.08 -0.34
C CYS A 51 12.10 1.01 -0.88
N GLU A 52 13.41 0.81 -0.79
CA GLU A 52 14.46 1.69 -1.31
C GLU A 52 14.48 1.80 -2.84
N ARG A 53 13.83 0.87 -3.55
CA ARG A 53 13.67 0.86 -5.01
C ARG A 53 12.25 1.18 -5.46
N CYS A 54 11.35 1.44 -4.52
CA CYS A 54 9.95 1.68 -4.82
C CYS A 54 9.79 3.10 -5.39
N PRO A 55 9.06 3.29 -6.51
CA PRO A 55 8.77 4.63 -7.05
C PRO A 55 7.61 5.35 -6.33
N LEU A 56 7.00 4.71 -5.33
CA LEU A 56 5.80 5.23 -4.63
C LEU A 56 6.04 5.50 -3.12
N PRO A 57 7.22 5.94 -2.64
CA PRO A 57 7.47 6.07 -1.21
C PRO A 57 6.53 7.09 -0.55
N ASP A 58 6.28 8.22 -1.21
CA ASP A 58 5.44 9.31 -0.69
C ASP A 58 3.95 8.96 -0.69
N LEU A 59 3.54 8.02 -1.54
CA LEU A 59 2.17 7.54 -1.63
C LEU A 59 1.94 6.24 -0.84
N CYS A 60 3.00 5.64 -0.27
CA CYS A 60 2.93 4.36 0.40
C CYS A 60 2.83 4.56 1.92
N GLU A 61 1.63 4.35 2.46
CA GLU A 61 1.39 4.46 3.89
C GLU A 61 2.35 3.58 4.71
N TYR A 62 2.58 2.32 4.31
CA TYR A 62 3.54 1.43 4.96
C TYR A 62 4.96 1.99 4.99
N TYR A 63 5.40 2.69 3.94
CA TYR A 63 6.73 3.28 3.91
C TYR A 63 6.83 4.43 4.91
N GLN A 64 5.83 5.30 4.93
CA GLN A 64 5.79 6.46 5.82
C GLN A 64 5.71 6.04 7.29
N THR A 65 4.96 4.99 7.63
CA THR A 65 4.79 4.57 9.03
C THR A 65 5.83 3.55 9.51
N GLU A 66 6.18 2.55 8.70
CA GLU A 66 6.97 1.40 9.16
C GLU A 66 8.46 1.45 8.75
N ILE A 67 8.78 2.20 7.69
CA ILE A 67 10.15 2.31 7.17
C ILE A 67 10.79 3.62 7.63
N VAL A 68 10.21 4.77 7.28
CA VAL A 68 10.71 6.08 7.70
C VAL A 68 10.48 6.32 9.19
N GLY A 69 9.36 5.84 9.73
CA GLY A 69 9.03 5.97 11.15
C GLY A 69 10.05 5.34 12.11
N LYS A 70 10.99 4.52 11.63
CA LYS A 70 12.08 3.94 12.44
C LYS A 70 13.31 4.81 12.58
N ASP A 71 13.55 5.76 11.66
CA ASP A 71 14.73 6.63 11.67
C ASP A 71 14.53 7.91 12.51
N LYS A 72 13.30 8.21 12.90
CA LYS A 72 12.97 9.32 13.81
C LYS A 72 12.48 8.77 15.15
N GLY A 73 13.40 8.51 16.07
CA GLY A 73 13.02 8.45 17.48
C GLY A 73 12.53 9.83 17.90
N GLU A 74 11.21 10.06 17.93
CA GLU A 74 10.52 11.06 18.79
C GLU A 74 8.98 11.02 18.53
N SER A 75 8.22 10.70 19.57
CA SER A 75 6.86 11.17 19.94
C SER A 75 5.85 11.56 18.85
N VAL A 76 4.88 10.68 18.56
CA VAL A 76 3.52 11.11 18.20
C VAL A 76 2.54 10.48 19.19
N LYS A 77 2.18 11.27 20.22
CA LYS A 77 0.95 11.07 20.97
C LYS A 77 -0.21 11.33 20.02
N VAL A 78 -1.06 10.34 19.82
CA VAL A 78 -2.41 10.53 19.26
C VAL A 78 -3.40 10.37 20.42
N GLU A 79 -3.77 11.50 21.02
CA GLU A 79 -5.01 11.66 21.78
C GLU A 79 -5.99 12.43 20.88
N GLY A 80 -7.25 12.00 20.87
CA GLY A 80 -8.36 12.61 20.15
C GLY A 80 -9.51 11.63 19.98
#